data_AF-A0A7C2VLF6-F1
#
_entry.id   AF-A0A7C2VLF6-F1
#
_cell.length_a   1.000
_cell.length_b   1.000
_cell.length_c   1.000
_cell.angle_alpha   90.00
_cell.angle_beta   90.00
_cell.angle_gamma   90.00
#
_symmetry.space_group_name_H-M   'P 1'
#
loop_
_entity.id
_entity.type
_entity.pdbx_description
1 polymer ?
#
loop_
_entity_poly.entity_id
_entity_poly.type
_entity_poly.pdbx_seq_one_letter_code
_entity_poly.pdbx_strand_id
1 'polypeptide(L)' 'MNNDKILLAHGGGGQLSDDLIRHTILAGLKEDGLAELADSAKLNLTSTSVCFTTDSYVVKPLFFNGGDIGKLAVC' A
#
# COMPACT_ATOMS: atom_id res chain seq x y z
N MET A 1 -17.57 -8.57 -4.14
CA MET A 1 -17.53 -7.45 -5.11
C MET A 1 -18.13 -7.93 -6.41
N ASN A 2 -19.19 -7.29 -6.92
CA ASN A 2 -19.88 -7.71 -8.14
C ASN A 2 -19.51 -6.79 -9.33
N ASN A 3 -18.22 -6.48 -9.46
CA ASN A 3 -17.72 -5.53 -10.45
C ASN A 3 -16.35 -6.04 -10.96
N ASP A 4 -16.32 -6.69 -12.12
CA ASP A 4 -15.12 -7.30 -12.74
C ASP A 4 -14.10 -6.28 -13.27
N LYS A 5 -14.12 -5.04 -12.78
CA LYS A 5 -13.30 -3.94 -13.30
C LYS A 5 -12.60 -3.18 -12.19
N ILE A 6 -11.30 -2.96 -12.37
CA ILE A 6 -10.52 -2.03 -11.56
C ILE A 6 -10.74 -0.60 -12.08
N LEU A 7 -11.20 0.28 -11.19
CA LEU A 7 -11.39 1.71 -11.42
C LEU A 7 -10.21 2.51 -10.86
N LEU A 8 -10.02 3.74 -11.33
CA LEU A 8 -9.03 4.67 -10.75
C LEU A 8 -9.27 4.91 -9.25
N ALA A 9 -10.52 4.90 -8.80
CA ALA A 9 -10.87 5.09 -7.41
C ALA A 9 -10.34 3.98 -6.48
N HIS A 10 -10.03 2.78 -6.99
CA HIS A 10 -9.36 1.73 -6.21
C HIS A 10 -7.88 2.06 -5.92
N GLY A 11 -7.27 3.00 -6.64
CA GLY A 11 -5.92 3.53 -6.36
C GLY A 11 -5.93 4.89 -5.66
N GLY A 12 -7.10 5.38 -5.23
CA GLY A 12 -7.25 6.72 -4.64
C GLY A 12 -7.01 6.80 -3.13
N GLY A 13 -6.79 5.66 -2.44
CA GLY A 13 -6.56 5.59 -1.00
C GLY A 13 -7.81 5.73 -0.12
N GLY A 14 -9.00 5.77 -0.73
CA GLY A 14 -10.29 5.90 -0.02
C GLY A 14 -11.00 4.57 0.20
N GLN A 15 -12.32 4.65 0.40
CA GLN A 15 -13.17 3.49 0.70
C GLN A 15 -13.03 2.33 -0.32
N LEU A 16 -13.02 2.65 -1.62
CA LEU A 16 -12.87 1.63 -2.66
C LEU A 16 -11.48 0.96 -2.62
N SER A 17 -10.43 1.68 -2.22
CA SER A 17 -9.10 1.08 -2.01
C SER A 17 -9.11 0.12 -0.82
N ASP A 18 -9.67 0.53 0.32
CA ASP A 18 -9.81 -0.32 1.52
C ASP A 18 -10.63 -1.57 1.22
N ASP A 19 -11.76 -1.43 0.52
CA ASP A 19 -12.60 -2.54 0.11
C ASP A 19 -11.82 -3.56 -0.75
N LEU A 20 -11.01 -3.07 -1.71
CA LEU A 20 -10.21 -3.93 -2.59
C LEU A 20 -9.13 -4.68 -1.80
N ILE A 21 -8.47 -4.00 -0.86
CA ILE A 21 -7.45 -4.60 -0.01
C ILE A 21 -8.07 -5.70 0.85
N ARG A 22 -9.17 -5.42 1.57
CA ARG A 22 -9.77 -6.37 2.50
C ARG A 22 -10.38 -7.58 1.82
N HIS A 23 -11.17 -7.36 0.77
CA HIS A 23 -12.01 -8.42 0.19
C HIS A 23 -11.33 -9.20 -0.94
N THR A 24 -10.27 -8.66 -1.53
CA THR A 24 -9.57 -9.32 -2.65
C THR A 24 -8.14 -9.65 -2.27
N ILE A 25 -7.35 -8.68 -1.81
CA ILE A 25 -5.90 -8.89 -1.56
C ILE A 25 -5.70 -9.75 -0.30
N LEU A 26 -6.20 -9.32 0.86
CA LEU A 26 -6.05 -10.06 2.12
C LEU A 26 -6.68 -11.46 2.03
N ALA A 27 -7.88 -11.55 1.46
CA ALA A 27 -8.57 -12.82 1.25
C ALA A 27 -7.76 -13.79 0.37
N GLY A 28 -7.00 -13.27 -0.60
CA GLY A 28 -6.13 -14.06 -1.47
C GLY A 28 -4.82 -14.51 -0.81
N LEU A 29 -4.24 -13.70 0.08
CA LEU A 29 -2.95 -13.97 0.70
C LEU A 29 -3.04 -14.91 1.91
N LYS A 30 -4.17 -14.97 2.63
CA LYS A 30 -4.39 -15.87 3.79
C LYS A 30 -3.34 -15.76 4.91
N GLU A 31 -2.74 -14.59 5.09
CA GLU A 31 -1.69 -14.34 6.08
C GLU A 31 -2.22 -13.47 7.23
N ASP A 32 -2.21 -14.00 8.46
CA ASP A 32 -2.69 -13.28 9.66
C ASP A 32 -1.86 -12.02 9.96
N GLY A 33 -0.58 -12.02 9.61
CA GLY A 33 0.34 -10.90 9.86
C GLY A 33 0.01 -9.63 9.06
N LEU A 34 -0.80 -9.73 8.00
CA LEU A 34 -1.21 -8.59 7.17
C LEU A 34 -2.58 -8.04 7.56
N ALA A 35 -3.31 -8.71 8.45
CA ALA A 35 -4.68 -8.32 8.84
C ALA A 35 -4.73 -7.00 9.64
N GLU A 36 -3.62 -6.58 10.25
CA GLU A 36 -3.53 -5.30 10.97
C GLU A 36 -3.69 -4.10 10.02
N LEU A 37 -3.29 -4.25 8.74
CA LEU A 37 -3.28 -3.17 7.74
C LEU A 37 -2.66 -1.86 8.26
N ALA A 38 -1.60 -1.98 9.06
CA ALA A 38 -0.79 -0.87 9.53
C ALA A 38 0.20 -0.39 8.44
N ASP A 39 0.85 0.76 8.68
CA ASP A 39 1.83 1.35 7.76
C ASP A 39 3.09 0.47 7.52
N SER A 40 3.29 -0.56 8.33
CA SER A 40 4.40 -1.51 8.17
C SER A 40 4.07 -2.88 8.76
N ALA A 41 4.72 -3.92 8.24
CA ALA A 41 4.74 -5.24 8.84
C ALA A 41 5.83 -5.31 9.91
N LYS A 42 5.48 -5.82 11.10
CA LYS A 42 6.45 -6.13 12.16
C LYS A 42 6.97 -7.53 11.96
N LEU A 43 8.25 -7.67 11.67
CA LEU A 43 8.91 -8.95 11.43
C LEU A 43 9.89 -9.24 12.57
N ASN A 44 9.64 -10.32 13.30
CA ASN A 44 10.56 -10.81 14.33
C ASN A 44 11.57 -11.75 13.66
N LEU A 45 12.80 -11.28 13.47
CA LEU A 45 13.93 -12.07 13.01
C LEU A 45 14.65 -12.68 14.22
N THR A 46 15.47 -13.71 14.00
CA THR A 46 16.12 -14.47 15.08
C THR A 46 16.91 -13.60 16.08
N SER A 47 17.47 -12.48 15.63
CA SER A 47 18.31 -11.60 16.46
C SER A 47 17.75 -10.19 16.67
N THR A 48 16.66 -9.82 15.99
CA THR A 48 16.13 -8.46 16.02
C THR A 48 14.69 -8.40 15.52
N SER A 49 13.97 -7.34 15.85
CA SER A 49 12.68 -7.02 15.25
C SER A 49 12.85 -5.88 14.26
N VAL A 50 12.26 -6.00 13.08
CA VAL A 50 12.29 -4.96 12.04
C VAL A 50 10.88 -4.57 11.63
N CYS A 51 10.70 -3.30 11.29
CA CYS A 51 9.52 -2.84 10.57
C CYS A 51 9.85 -2.79 9.08
N PHE A 52 9.00 -3.40 8.26
CA PHE A 52 9.16 -3.42 6.81
C PHE A 52 7.94 -2.80 6.14
N THR A 53 8.17 -1.88 5.20
CA THR A 53 7.10 -1.23 4.44
C THR A 53 7.54 -1.04 2.99
N THR A 54 6.57 -0.81 2.11
CA THR A 54 6.81 -0.52 0.70
C THR A 54 5.74 0.40 0.16
N ASP A 55 6.15 1.34 -0.68
CA ASP A 55 5.27 2.22 -1.43
C ASP A 55 5.76 2.36 -2.87
N SER A 56 4.82 2.64 -3.76
CA SER A 56 5.09 2.94 -5.16
C SER A 56 4.57 4.33 -5.51
N TYR A 57 5.37 5.09 -6.26
CA TYR A 57 5.08 6.49 -6.57
C TYR A 57 4.82 6.65 -8.08
N VAL A 58 3.67 7.24 -8.41
CA VAL A 58 3.22 7.43 -9.80
C VAL A 58 2.91 8.89 -10.14
N VAL A 59 3.41 9.83 -9.33
CA VAL A 59 3.14 11.26 -9.48
C VAL A 59 3.53 11.79 -10.87
N LYS A 60 2.73 12.74 -11.39
CA LYS A 60 3.00 13.47 -12.63
C LYS A 60 2.69 14.97 -12.42
N PRO A 61 3.53 15.89 -12.92
CA PRO A 61 4.83 15.66 -13.58
C PRO A 61 5.89 15.12 -12.61
N LEU A 62 7.03 14.63 -13.13
CA LEU A 62 8.09 14.06 -12.29
C LEU A 62 8.80 15.10 -11.41
N PHE A 63 8.84 16.36 -11.87
CA PHE A 63 9.38 17.52 -11.15
C PHE A 63 8.29 18.58 -11.05
N PHE A 64 8.07 19.12 -9.86
CA PHE A 64 7.01 20.08 -9.58
C PHE A 64 7.46 21.10 -8.53
N ASN A 65 6.68 22.16 -8.34
CA ASN A 65 7.02 23.16 -7.34
C ASN A 65 6.97 22.53 -5.93
N GLY A 66 8.10 22.51 -5.23
CA GLY A 66 8.24 21.92 -3.89
C GLY A 66 8.90 20.53 -3.83
N GLY A 67 9.13 19.86 -4.97
CA GLY A 67 9.79 18.55 -4.98
C GLY A 67 9.78 17.80 -6.31
N ASP A 68 10.12 16.52 -6.23
CA ASP A 68 10.12 15.59 -7.35
C ASP A 68 9.73 14.18 -6.86
N ILE A 69 9.55 13.26 -7.80
CA ILE A 69 9.20 11.87 -7.50
C ILE A 69 10.22 11.18 -6.58
N GLY A 70 11.51 11.51 -6.70
CA GLY A 70 12.57 10.93 -5.87
C GLY A 70 12.48 11.42 -4.43
N LYS A 71 12.22 12.71 -4.23
CA LYS A 71 11.94 13.27 -2.92
C LYS A 71 10.71 12.61 -2.28
N LEU A 72 9.60 12.46 -3.01
CA LEU A 72 8.43 11.75 -2.49
C LEU A 72 8.75 10.29 -2.14
N ALA A 73 9.60 9.62 -2.92
CA ALA A 73 9.94 8.23 -2.67
C ALA A 73 10.75 7.96 -1.40
N VAL A 74 11.37 9.00 -0.82
CA VAL A 74 12.25 8.89 0.35
C VAL A 74 11.63 9.52 1.61
N CYS A 75 10.79 10.55 1.45
CA CYS A 75 10.29 11.37 2.55
C CYS A 75 9.22 10.69 3.42
#